data_AF-A0A1R4GQM9-F1
#
_entry.id   AF-A0A1R4GQM9-F1
#
_cell.length_a   1.000
_cell.length_b   1.000
_cell.length_c   1.000
_cell.angle_alpha   90.00
_cell.angle_beta   90.00
_cell.angle_gamma   90.00
#
_symmetry.space_group_name_H-M   'P 1'
#
loop_
_entity.id
_entity.type
_entity.pdbx_description
1 polymer ?
#
loop_
_entity_poly.entity_id
_entity_poly.type
_entity_poly.pdbx_seq_one_letter_code
_entity_poly.pdbx_strand_id
1 'polypeptide(L)'
;MHDSSVSVHPSAATNVPHPLGNSKSLVTSVQLTAFDNDPVVKLVNSLLMQAVQLGVSDLHFEPDEQLYRVRFRIDGLLKQMTTLLLSLIAKVSARLKIMAQMDISERRLPQDGRIKLLTADNHTLDYRVSAIPTLFGEKIVLRVIDCADSLVDINELGLEQDQQQIFLQALHQPQGIVLITGPTGSGKTLSLYAGLKLLNTETTNISTVEDPVEINLSGVNQVSINPKIGLSFNTALKSFLRQDPDVIVIGEIRDLETADSAIRAAQTGHLVLSTLHTNSATETLARLHHMGVADFNIATAISLVVAQRLARRLCVHCKKRVDVPSHSLLQMGFLDSDLKQISDCDSTHSAIFEAMGCEHCTDGFDLLPSLNRGDSYS
;
A
#
# COMPACT_ATOMS: atom_id res chain seq x y z
N MET A 1 43.13 -62.29 -9.07
CA MET A 1 42.04 -62.41 -10.05
C MET A 1 41.34 -61.07 -10.08
N HIS A 2 41.59 -60.32 -11.17
CA HIS A 2 41.03 -59.04 -11.64
C HIS A 2 40.60 -58.00 -10.58
N ASP A 3 41.36 -56.95 -10.25
CA ASP A 3 42.04 -55.93 -11.10
C ASP A 3 41.00 -55.14 -11.93
N SER A 4 40.92 -53.81 -11.92
CA SER A 4 42.05 -52.87 -12.02
C SER A 4 41.64 -51.41 -11.78
N SER A 5 42.48 -50.71 -11.00
CA SER A 5 42.66 -49.26 -10.99
C SER A 5 43.42 -48.78 -12.22
N VAL A 6 43.02 -47.67 -12.86
CA VAL A 6 43.91 -46.88 -13.72
C VAL A 6 43.61 -45.39 -13.62
N SER A 7 44.65 -44.63 -13.27
CA SER A 7 44.82 -43.19 -13.39
C SER A 7 45.31 -42.79 -14.78
N VAL A 8 44.77 -41.73 -15.40
CA VAL A 8 45.44 -40.98 -16.50
C VAL A 8 45.03 -39.50 -16.47
N HIS A 9 46.02 -38.60 -16.39
CA HIS A 9 45.98 -37.19 -16.84
C HIS A 9 46.71 -37.08 -18.21
N PRO A 10 46.78 -35.90 -18.86
CA PRO A 10 45.77 -35.22 -19.67
C PRO A 10 46.20 -35.15 -21.17
N SER A 11 45.31 -34.77 -22.10
CA SER A 11 45.72 -34.40 -23.47
C SER A 11 44.91 -33.23 -24.00
N ALA A 12 45.64 -32.25 -24.54
CA ALA A 12 45.15 -30.95 -24.99
C ALA A 12 44.64 -30.94 -26.44
N ALA A 13 43.91 -29.84 -26.72
CA ALA A 13 43.62 -29.21 -28.01
C ALA A 13 42.38 -29.69 -28.79
N THR A 14 41.35 -28.85 -28.89
CA THR A 14 41.18 -27.90 -30.02
C THR A 14 39.86 -27.10 -29.90
N ASN A 15 39.96 -25.80 -30.20
CA ASN A 15 38.85 -24.84 -30.36
C ASN A 15 37.97 -25.19 -31.56
N VAL A 16 36.64 -25.21 -31.42
CA VAL A 16 35.64 -24.47 -32.26
C VAL A 16 34.30 -24.40 -31.48
N PRO A 17 33.66 -23.22 -31.31
CA PRO A 17 32.31 -23.10 -30.78
C PRO A 17 31.28 -22.84 -31.89
N HIS A 18 30.06 -23.40 -31.78
CA HIS A 18 28.85 -22.85 -32.42
C HIS A 18 27.55 -23.45 -31.83
N PRO A 19 26.38 -22.80 -31.98
CA PRO A 19 25.61 -22.26 -30.85
C PRO A 19 24.16 -22.79 -30.81
N LEU A 20 23.39 -22.39 -29.77
CA LEU A 20 21.98 -21.92 -29.79
C LEU A 20 21.25 -22.27 -28.48
N GLY A 21 20.58 -21.27 -27.89
CA GLY A 21 19.64 -21.48 -26.79
C GLY A 21 19.24 -20.22 -26.03
N ASN A 22 18.74 -19.19 -26.74
CA ASN A 22 18.17 -17.98 -26.16
C ASN A 22 16.93 -18.27 -25.31
N SER A 23 16.94 -17.94 -24.03
CA SER A 23 15.73 -17.60 -23.26
C SER A 23 15.79 -16.10 -22.91
N LYS A 24 15.13 -15.29 -23.74
CA LYS A 24 14.93 -13.86 -23.47
C LYS A 24 13.96 -13.70 -22.30
N SER A 25 14.49 -13.42 -21.11
CA SER A 25 13.74 -12.73 -20.06
C SER A 25 13.64 -11.26 -20.48
N LEU A 26 12.45 -10.82 -20.88
CA LEU A 26 12.14 -9.41 -21.13
C LEU A 26 11.94 -8.70 -19.78
N VAL A 27 13.05 -8.30 -19.17
CA VAL A 27 13.06 -7.23 -18.17
C VAL A 27 13.58 -5.99 -18.89
N THR A 28 12.66 -5.13 -19.32
CA THR A 28 13.05 -3.82 -19.89
C THR A 28 13.47 -2.92 -18.74
N SER A 29 14.74 -3.00 -18.38
CA SER A 29 15.41 -2.00 -17.57
C SER A 29 15.48 -0.71 -18.38
N VAL A 30 14.76 0.32 -17.94
CA VAL A 30 15.04 1.68 -18.41
C VAL A 30 16.31 2.12 -17.67
N GLN A 31 17.46 1.78 -18.25
CA GLN A 31 18.72 2.40 -17.87
C GLN A 31 18.58 3.91 -18.10
N LEU A 32 18.83 4.70 -17.06
CA LEU A 32 19.07 6.13 -17.16
C LEU A 32 20.38 6.34 -17.93
N THR A 33 20.33 6.19 -19.26
CA THR A 33 21.43 6.57 -20.12
C THR A 33 21.49 8.10 -20.13
N ALA A 34 22.70 8.62 -19.99
CA ALA A 34 23.04 10.03 -19.89
C ALA A 34 22.81 10.82 -21.21
N PHE A 35 21.69 10.61 -21.90
CA PHE A 35 21.41 11.13 -23.24
C PHE A 35 20.01 11.75 -23.43
N ASP A 36 19.33 12.25 -22.39
CA ASP A 36 18.10 13.03 -22.58
C ASP A 36 18.33 14.52 -22.20
N ASN A 37 18.77 15.32 -23.20
CA ASN A 37 18.88 16.77 -23.08
C ASN A 37 17.54 17.51 -23.26
N ASP A 38 16.43 16.79 -23.45
CA ASP A 38 15.09 17.39 -23.58
C ASP A 38 14.64 18.00 -22.24
N PRO A 39 14.34 19.32 -22.18
CA PRO A 39 13.85 19.99 -20.99
C PRO A 39 12.60 19.34 -20.37
N VAL A 40 11.74 18.74 -21.19
CA VAL A 40 10.51 18.07 -20.72
C VAL A 40 10.85 16.81 -19.94
N VAL A 41 11.86 16.05 -20.38
CA VAL A 41 12.31 14.85 -19.67
C VAL A 41 12.86 15.21 -18.30
N LYS A 42 13.71 16.25 -18.23
CA LYS A 42 14.28 16.75 -16.97
C LYS A 42 13.17 17.22 -16.01
N LEU A 43 12.18 17.96 -16.52
CA LEU A 43 11.03 18.43 -15.74
C LEU A 43 10.20 17.28 -15.18
N VAL A 44 9.85 16.29 -16.01
CA VAL A 44 9.05 15.13 -15.55
C VAL A 44 9.84 14.36 -14.49
N ASN A 45 11.10 14.03 -14.76
CA ASN A 45 11.93 13.29 -13.81
C ASN A 45 12.11 14.06 -12.49
N SER A 46 12.30 15.39 -12.53
CA SER A 46 12.42 16.19 -11.32
C SER A 46 11.14 16.17 -10.48
N LEU A 47 9.96 16.22 -11.12
CA LEU A 47 8.68 16.15 -10.42
C LEU A 47 8.46 14.77 -9.77
N LEU A 48 8.85 13.69 -10.45
CA LEU A 48 8.77 12.33 -9.89
C LEU A 48 9.70 12.17 -8.68
N MET A 49 10.95 12.61 -8.79
CA MET A 49 11.90 12.56 -7.68
C MET A 49 11.47 13.44 -6.50
N GLN A 50 10.96 14.64 -6.78
CA GLN A 50 10.45 15.54 -5.75
C GLN A 50 9.25 14.93 -5.01
N ALA A 51 8.38 14.21 -5.71
CA ALA A 51 7.23 13.56 -5.09
C ALA A 51 7.66 12.49 -4.07
N VAL A 52 8.70 11.71 -4.37
CA VAL A 52 9.27 10.73 -3.43
C VAL A 52 9.89 11.42 -2.22
N GLN A 53 10.71 12.46 -2.45
CA GLN A 53 11.35 13.21 -1.36
C GLN A 53 10.34 13.83 -0.39
N LEU A 54 9.15 14.20 -0.89
CA LEU A 54 8.07 14.80 -0.10
C LEU A 54 7.06 13.77 0.44
N GLY A 55 7.26 12.46 0.21
CA GLY A 55 6.32 11.42 0.67
C GLY A 55 4.91 11.54 0.06
N VAL A 56 4.81 11.95 -1.21
CA VAL A 56 3.54 12.17 -1.90
C VAL A 56 2.87 10.85 -2.26
N SER A 57 1.55 10.71 -2.04
CA SER A 57 0.81 9.51 -2.43
C SER A 57 0.40 9.50 -3.91
N ASP A 58 -0.02 10.66 -4.43
CA ASP A 58 -0.51 10.80 -5.80
C ASP A 58 -0.01 12.12 -6.42
N LEU A 59 0.46 12.05 -7.66
CA LEU A 59 0.81 13.21 -8.49
C LEU A 59 -0.28 13.38 -9.55
N HIS A 60 -0.77 14.61 -9.70
CA HIS A 60 -1.83 14.96 -10.62
C HIS A 60 -1.35 15.97 -11.66
N PHE A 61 -1.42 15.60 -12.93
CA PHE A 61 -1.18 16.47 -14.08
C PHE A 61 -2.54 16.79 -14.72
N GLU A 62 -2.99 18.03 -14.58
CA GLU A 62 -4.36 18.40 -14.93
C GLU A 62 -4.38 19.58 -15.91
N PRO A 63 -4.64 19.34 -17.21
CA PRO A 63 -4.85 20.41 -18.17
C PRO A 63 -6.19 21.09 -17.91
N ASP A 64 -6.20 22.41 -18.01
CA ASP A 64 -7.38 23.27 -17.97
C ASP A 64 -7.34 24.23 -19.16
N GLU A 65 -8.36 25.07 -19.32
CA GLU A 65 -8.47 26.02 -20.44
C GLU A 65 -7.32 27.03 -20.44
N GLN A 66 -6.98 27.56 -19.26
CA GLN A 66 -6.04 28.67 -19.12
C GLN A 66 -4.70 28.27 -18.49
N LEU A 67 -4.64 27.12 -17.81
CA LEU A 67 -3.46 26.70 -17.08
C LEU A 67 -3.28 25.18 -17.11
N TYR A 68 -2.05 24.72 -16.98
CA TYR A 68 -1.73 23.30 -16.80
C TYR A 68 -1.14 23.10 -15.40
N ARG A 69 -1.93 22.59 -14.46
CA ARG A 69 -1.49 22.48 -13.05
C ARG A 69 -0.92 21.11 -12.73
N VAL A 70 0.11 21.11 -11.89
CA VAL A 70 0.64 19.92 -11.24
C VAL A 70 0.36 20.00 -9.75
N ARG A 71 -0.36 19.01 -9.21
CA ARG A 71 -0.74 18.95 -7.79
C ARG A 71 -0.24 17.64 -7.17
N PHE A 72 0.24 17.72 -5.94
CA PHE A 72 0.64 16.56 -5.15
C PHE A 72 -0.37 16.32 -4.05
N ARG A 73 -0.67 15.05 -3.77
CA ARG A 73 -1.40 14.65 -2.57
C ARG A 73 -0.40 14.35 -1.46
N ILE A 74 -0.29 15.25 -0.50
CA ILE A 74 0.59 15.13 0.68
C ILE A 74 -0.33 14.98 1.89
N ASP A 75 -0.16 13.90 2.66
CA ASP A 75 -0.97 13.59 3.85
C ASP A 75 -2.48 13.67 3.58
N GLY A 76 -2.90 13.18 2.41
CA GLY A 76 -4.30 13.19 1.95
C GLY A 76 -4.79 14.51 1.36
N LEU A 77 -4.04 15.61 1.52
CA LEU A 77 -4.41 16.95 1.02
C LEU A 77 -3.78 17.24 -0.35
N LEU A 78 -4.60 17.74 -1.28
CA LEU A 78 -4.11 18.18 -2.60
C LEU A 78 -3.49 19.58 -2.51
N LYS A 79 -2.20 19.67 -2.80
CA LYS A 79 -1.44 20.92 -2.85
C LYS A 79 -0.97 21.19 -4.27
N GLN A 80 -1.19 22.41 -4.77
CA GLN A 80 -0.65 22.82 -6.06
C GLN A 80 0.84 23.12 -5.93
N MET A 81 1.65 22.41 -6.70
CA MET A 81 3.11 22.51 -6.61
C MET A 81 3.67 23.46 -7.67
N THR A 82 3.16 23.36 -8.88
CA THR A 82 3.60 24.20 -9.99
C THR A 82 2.52 24.32 -11.06
N THR A 83 2.68 25.33 -11.90
CA THR A 83 1.89 25.54 -13.11
C THR A 83 2.84 25.48 -14.30
N LEU A 84 2.49 24.66 -15.29
CA LEU A 84 3.22 24.48 -16.53
C LEU A 84 2.56 25.27 -17.66
N LEU A 85 3.32 25.52 -18.73
CA LEU A 85 2.79 26.16 -19.94
C LEU A 85 1.84 25.18 -20.67
N LEU A 86 0.73 25.71 -21.21
CA LEU A 86 -0.25 24.92 -21.99
C LEU A 86 0.39 24.19 -23.18
N SER A 87 1.43 24.78 -23.79
CA SER A 87 2.19 24.15 -24.89
C SER A 87 2.90 22.86 -24.49
N LEU A 88 3.08 22.59 -23.19
CA LEU A 88 3.72 21.39 -22.67
C LEU A 88 2.75 20.22 -22.48
N ILE A 89 1.43 20.43 -22.53
CA ILE A 89 0.42 19.38 -22.27
C ILE A 89 0.70 18.12 -23.11
N ALA A 90 0.84 18.29 -24.43
CA ALA A 90 1.06 17.16 -25.33
C ALA A 90 2.41 16.46 -25.11
N LYS A 91 3.47 17.22 -24.75
CA LYS A 91 4.81 16.67 -24.54
C LYS A 91 4.92 15.93 -23.22
N VAL A 92 4.36 16.48 -22.15
CA VAL A 92 4.33 15.84 -20.83
C VAL A 92 3.46 14.59 -20.87
N SER A 93 2.27 14.66 -21.49
CA SER A 93 1.42 13.47 -21.68
C SER A 93 2.17 12.38 -22.44
N ALA A 94 2.76 12.70 -23.59
CA ALA A 94 3.51 11.72 -24.37
C ALA A 94 4.67 11.11 -23.59
N ARG A 95 5.43 11.91 -22.84
CA ARG A 95 6.55 11.40 -22.03
C ARG A 95 6.07 10.43 -20.95
N LEU A 96 5.01 10.78 -20.21
CA LEU A 96 4.44 9.92 -19.18
C LEU A 96 3.89 8.61 -19.77
N LYS A 97 3.23 8.69 -20.93
CA LYS A 97 2.72 7.50 -21.65
C LYS A 97 3.82 6.59 -22.16
N ILE A 98 4.92 7.15 -22.68
CA ILE A 98 6.12 6.38 -23.06
C ILE A 98 6.67 5.62 -21.85
N MET A 99 6.86 6.32 -20.73
CA MET A 99 7.39 5.71 -19.51
C MET A 99 6.47 4.60 -18.99
N ALA A 100 5.15 4.77 -19.14
CA ALA A 100 4.13 3.83 -18.68
C ALA A 100 3.78 2.73 -19.69
N GLN A 101 4.47 2.66 -20.84
CA GLN A 101 4.19 1.73 -21.95
C GLN A 101 2.76 1.81 -22.51
N MET A 102 2.20 3.01 -22.53
CA MET A 102 0.87 3.31 -23.08
C MET A 102 0.95 3.72 -24.57
N ASP A 103 -0.17 3.59 -25.29
CA ASP A 103 -0.27 4.05 -26.68
C ASP A 103 -0.39 5.58 -26.74
N ILE A 104 0.65 6.24 -27.25
CA ILE A 104 0.76 7.69 -27.37
C ILE A 104 -0.18 8.26 -28.44
N SER A 105 -0.52 7.44 -29.44
CA SER A 105 -1.36 7.82 -30.57
C SER A 105 -2.84 7.87 -30.18
N GLU A 106 -3.27 6.96 -29.29
CA GLU A 106 -4.63 6.96 -28.78
C GLU A 106 -4.76 7.97 -27.63
N ARG A 107 -5.59 9.00 -27.80
CA ARG A 107 -5.80 10.07 -26.80
C ARG A 107 -7.26 10.25 -26.43
N ARG A 108 -8.14 9.39 -26.93
CA ARG A 108 -9.61 9.50 -26.81
C ARG A 108 -10.19 8.46 -25.86
N LEU A 109 -9.37 7.50 -25.42
CA LEU A 109 -9.76 6.45 -24.49
C LEU A 109 -8.88 6.51 -23.22
N PRO A 110 -9.43 6.17 -22.05
CA PRO A 110 -8.63 6.00 -20.84
C PRO A 110 -7.58 4.90 -21.02
N GLN A 111 -6.41 5.08 -20.41
CA GLN A 111 -5.31 4.13 -20.43
C GLN A 111 -4.66 4.00 -19.06
N ASP A 112 -4.25 2.78 -18.72
CA ASP A 112 -3.54 2.47 -17.48
C ASP A 112 -2.20 1.81 -17.80
N GLY A 113 -1.19 2.09 -16.97
CA GLY A 113 0.16 1.62 -17.17
C GLY A 113 0.96 1.68 -15.87
N ARG A 114 2.23 1.27 -15.94
CA ARG A 114 3.14 1.30 -14.80
C ARG A 114 4.49 1.88 -15.20
N ILE A 115 5.06 2.69 -14.33
CA ILE A 115 6.39 3.26 -14.48
C ILE A 115 7.27 2.66 -13.39
N LYS A 116 8.36 1.99 -13.76
CA LYS A 116 9.43 1.58 -12.85
C LYS A 116 10.66 2.43 -13.09
N LEU A 117 11.13 3.13 -12.07
CA LEU A 117 12.31 3.98 -12.12
C LEU A 117 13.34 3.48 -11.12
N LEU A 118 14.55 3.20 -11.59
CA LEU A 118 15.68 2.93 -10.72
C LEU A 118 16.33 4.27 -10.37
N THR A 119 16.41 4.57 -9.08
CA THR A 119 17.13 5.74 -8.56
C THR A 119 18.63 5.48 -8.54
N ALA A 120 19.42 6.56 -8.40
CA ALA A 120 20.88 6.46 -8.27
C ALA A 120 21.31 5.61 -7.05
N ASP A 121 20.48 5.59 -6.01
CA ASP A 121 20.71 4.85 -4.76
C ASP A 121 20.21 3.39 -4.85
N ASN A 122 19.94 2.89 -6.06
CA ASN A 122 19.45 1.55 -6.34
C ASN A 122 18.06 1.22 -5.76
N HIS A 123 17.31 2.21 -5.27
CA HIS A 123 15.91 2.04 -4.95
C HIS A 123 15.06 2.05 -6.22
N THR A 124 14.15 1.10 -6.32
CA THR A 124 13.16 1.07 -7.40
C THR A 124 11.92 1.81 -6.95
N LEU A 125 11.49 2.80 -7.72
CA LEU A 125 10.22 3.49 -7.57
C LEU A 125 9.24 2.88 -8.55
N ASP A 126 8.09 2.43 -8.07
CA ASP A 126 7.00 1.93 -8.90
C ASP A 126 5.84 2.94 -8.84
N TYR A 127 5.30 3.29 -10.00
CA TYR A 127 4.13 4.15 -10.10
C TYR A 127 3.07 3.46 -10.93
N ARG A 128 1.83 3.49 -10.44
CA ARG A 128 0.66 3.19 -11.27
C ARG A 128 0.20 4.47 -11.94
N VAL A 129 0.07 4.44 -13.26
CA VAL A 129 -0.28 5.61 -14.06
C VAL A 129 -1.64 5.40 -14.68
N SER A 130 -2.50 6.41 -14.59
CA SER A 130 -3.78 6.44 -15.28
C SER A 130 -3.92 7.74 -16.06
N ALA A 131 -4.20 7.61 -17.34
CA ALA A 131 -4.43 8.72 -18.27
C ALA A 131 -5.88 8.70 -18.73
N ILE A 132 -6.58 9.82 -18.59
CA ILE A 132 -7.98 9.97 -19.02
C ILE A 132 -8.14 11.21 -19.91
N PRO A 133 -8.82 11.11 -21.07
CA PRO A 133 -9.14 12.27 -21.89
C PRO A 133 -10.07 13.24 -21.16
N THR A 134 -9.74 14.53 -21.24
CA THR A 134 -10.57 15.65 -20.76
C THR A 134 -10.73 16.68 -21.89
N LEU A 135 -11.50 17.74 -21.65
CA LEU A 135 -11.77 18.78 -22.66
C LEU A 135 -10.49 19.44 -23.21
N PHE A 136 -9.48 19.65 -22.37
CA PHE A 136 -8.27 20.42 -22.70
C PHE A 136 -7.00 19.56 -22.83
N GLY A 137 -7.16 18.23 -22.92
CA GLY A 137 -6.06 17.28 -23.03
C GLY A 137 -6.24 16.07 -22.11
N GLU A 138 -5.19 15.27 -21.93
CA GLU A 138 -5.23 14.12 -21.04
C GLU A 138 -4.89 14.55 -19.61
N LYS A 139 -5.78 14.24 -18.67
CA LYS A 139 -5.44 14.25 -17.24
C LYS A 139 -4.67 12.98 -16.94
N ILE A 140 -3.49 13.11 -16.34
CA ILE A 140 -2.67 11.96 -15.93
C ILE A 140 -2.48 12.00 -14.43
N VAL A 141 -2.71 10.86 -13.79
CA VAL A 141 -2.48 10.66 -12.36
C VAL A 141 -1.47 9.53 -12.19
N LEU A 142 -0.46 9.77 -11.37
CA LEU A 142 0.51 8.77 -10.96
C LEU A 142 0.32 8.53 -9.48
N ARG A 143 0.01 7.29 -9.11
CA ARG A 143 0.04 6.84 -7.72
C ARG A 143 1.41 6.25 -7.43
N VAL A 144 2.07 6.75 -6.40
CA VAL A 144 3.31 6.15 -5.90
C VAL A 144 2.96 4.83 -5.24
N ILE A 145 3.59 3.75 -5.69
CA ILE A 145 3.48 2.44 -5.07
C ILE A 145 4.73 2.25 -4.22
N ASP A 146 4.52 2.15 -2.92
CA ASP A 146 5.61 1.93 -1.98
C ASP A 146 6.18 0.51 -2.17
N CYS A 147 7.51 0.40 -2.32
CA CYS A 147 8.16 -0.90 -2.43
C CYS A 147 8.24 -1.56 -1.05
N ALA A 148 8.04 -2.88 -1.01
CA ALA A 148 7.80 -3.67 0.21
C ALA A 148 8.86 -3.59 1.32
N ASP A 149 10.02 -3.00 1.07
CA ASP A 149 11.03 -2.71 2.11
C ASP A 149 10.53 -1.69 3.15
N SER A 150 9.41 -1.00 2.88
CA SER A 150 8.72 -0.07 3.79
C SER A 150 7.54 -0.67 4.56
N LEU A 151 7.34 -1.99 4.52
CA LEU A 151 6.25 -2.63 5.26
C LEU A 151 6.41 -2.43 6.77
N VAL A 152 5.52 -1.60 7.30
CA VAL A 152 5.40 -1.21 8.71
C VAL A 152 5.29 -2.46 9.58
N ASP A 153 6.12 -2.51 10.61
CA ASP A 153 6.07 -3.57 11.61
C ASP A 153 4.78 -3.45 12.44
N ILE A 154 4.26 -4.56 12.98
CA ILE A 154 3.08 -4.52 13.85
C ILE A 154 3.27 -3.56 15.04
N ASN A 155 4.51 -3.41 15.51
CA ASN A 155 4.88 -2.49 16.60
C ASN A 155 4.79 -1.01 16.20
N GLU A 156 4.82 -0.72 14.90
CA GLU A 156 4.82 0.64 14.35
C GLU A 156 3.42 1.10 13.90
N LEU A 157 2.42 0.20 13.90
CA LEU A 157 1.03 0.51 13.53
C LEU A 157 0.35 1.51 14.48
N GLY A 158 0.89 1.73 15.67
CA GLY A 158 0.30 2.60 16.69
C GLY A 158 -0.87 1.97 17.45
N LEU A 159 -0.89 0.64 17.53
CA LEU A 159 -1.82 -0.09 18.40
C LEU A 159 -1.39 0.07 19.87
N GLU A 160 -2.36 0.17 20.77
CA GLU A 160 -2.10 0.04 22.20
C GLU A 160 -1.68 -1.41 22.53
N GLN A 161 -0.99 -1.62 23.66
CA GLN A 161 -0.40 -2.92 23.98
C GLN A 161 -1.44 -4.05 24.08
N ASP A 162 -2.59 -3.77 24.67
CA ASP A 162 -3.72 -4.69 24.79
C ASP A 162 -4.36 -4.99 23.42
N GLN A 163 -4.56 -3.97 22.58
CA GLN A 163 -5.06 -4.11 21.22
C GLN A 163 -4.11 -4.94 20.35
N GLN A 164 -2.80 -4.68 20.46
CA GLN A 164 -1.76 -5.43 19.76
C GLN A 164 -1.79 -6.91 20.18
N GLN A 165 -1.93 -7.20 21.48
CA GLN A 165 -2.05 -8.57 21.98
C GLN A 165 -3.29 -9.28 21.43
N ILE A 166 -4.45 -8.62 21.41
CA ILE A 166 -5.69 -9.18 20.83
C ILE A 166 -5.50 -9.47 19.34
N PHE A 167 -4.89 -8.54 18.60
CA PHE A 167 -4.62 -8.72 17.17
C PHE A 167 -3.66 -9.89 16.93
N LEU A 168 -2.56 -9.97 17.67
CA LEU A 168 -1.61 -11.08 17.61
C LEU A 168 -2.29 -12.42 17.96
N GLN A 169 -3.09 -12.47 19.02
CA GLN A 169 -3.82 -13.69 19.41
C GLN A 169 -4.73 -14.17 18.28
N ALA A 170 -5.45 -13.26 17.61
CA ALA A 170 -6.31 -13.61 16.48
C ALA A 170 -5.52 -14.13 15.28
N LEU A 171 -4.36 -13.54 14.96
CA LEU A 171 -3.49 -14.00 13.88
C LEU A 171 -2.87 -15.37 14.13
N HIS A 172 -2.67 -15.78 15.38
CA HIS A 172 -2.13 -17.10 15.73
C HIS A 172 -3.20 -18.20 15.81
N GLN A 173 -4.48 -17.87 15.59
CA GLN A 173 -5.52 -18.88 15.54
C GLN A 173 -5.35 -19.74 14.26
N PRO A 174 -5.55 -21.06 14.35
CA PRO A 174 -5.42 -21.95 13.19
C PRO A 174 -6.49 -21.66 12.13
N GLN A 175 -7.64 -21.12 12.53
CA GLN A 175 -8.74 -20.81 11.65
C GLN A 175 -9.56 -19.63 12.16
N GLY A 176 -10.35 -19.04 11.27
CA GLY A 176 -11.27 -17.95 11.60
C GLY A 176 -11.08 -16.74 10.70
N ILE A 177 -11.93 -15.73 10.86
CA ILE A 177 -11.87 -14.50 10.07
C ILE A 177 -11.40 -13.34 10.94
N VAL A 178 -10.36 -12.65 10.47
CA VAL A 178 -9.94 -11.33 10.97
C VAL A 178 -10.37 -10.27 9.96
N LEU A 179 -11.25 -9.37 10.38
CA LEU A 179 -11.78 -8.29 9.56
C LEU A 179 -11.17 -6.96 9.97
N ILE A 180 -10.53 -6.27 9.03
CA ILE A 180 -10.01 -4.91 9.23
C ILE A 180 -10.92 -3.94 8.49
N THR A 181 -11.54 -3.03 9.21
CA THR A 181 -12.59 -2.15 8.70
C THR A 181 -12.28 -0.68 8.91
N GLY A 182 -12.97 0.16 8.14
CA GLY A 182 -12.77 1.60 8.14
C GLY A 182 -12.98 2.23 6.77
N PRO A 183 -13.07 3.57 6.70
CA PRO A 183 -13.23 4.29 5.45
C PRO A 183 -11.99 4.16 4.53
N THR A 184 -12.09 4.65 3.30
CA THR A 184 -10.93 4.73 2.40
C THR A 184 -9.84 5.60 3.02
N GLY A 185 -8.58 5.18 2.92
CA GLY A 185 -7.45 5.91 3.50
C GLY A 185 -7.28 5.73 5.01
N SER A 186 -7.99 4.80 5.65
CA SER A 186 -7.81 4.52 7.08
C SER A 186 -6.66 3.58 7.43
N GLY A 187 -5.85 3.17 6.46
CA GLY A 187 -4.70 2.27 6.68
C GLY A 187 -5.03 0.77 6.76
N LYS A 188 -6.24 0.34 6.36
CA LYS A 188 -6.65 -1.09 6.41
C LYS A 188 -5.65 -2.03 5.73
N THR A 189 -5.26 -1.70 4.50
CA THR A 189 -4.30 -2.49 3.72
C THR A 189 -2.95 -2.58 4.43
N LEU A 190 -2.50 -1.49 5.06
CA LEU A 190 -1.23 -1.48 5.78
C LEU A 190 -1.28 -2.44 6.99
N SER A 191 -2.32 -2.36 7.81
CA SER A 191 -2.50 -3.27 8.96
C SER A 191 -2.66 -4.72 8.52
N LEU A 192 -3.35 -4.96 7.39
CA LEU A 192 -3.49 -6.29 6.80
C LEU A 192 -2.14 -6.87 6.40
N TYR A 193 -1.32 -6.07 5.70
CA TYR A 193 0.00 -6.49 5.24
C TYR A 193 1.01 -6.64 6.39
N ALA A 194 0.91 -5.83 7.45
CA ALA A 194 1.70 -6.03 8.66
C ALA A 194 1.38 -7.39 9.32
N GLY A 195 0.10 -7.78 9.37
CA GLY A 195 -0.31 -9.11 9.79
C GLY A 195 0.24 -10.22 8.88
N LEU A 196 0.15 -10.04 7.55
CA LEU A 196 0.72 -10.99 6.59
C LEU A 196 2.23 -11.15 6.76
N LYS A 197 2.97 -10.06 6.98
CA LYS A 197 4.42 -10.09 7.18
C LYS A 197 4.80 -10.98 8.38
N LEU A 198 4.01 -10.94 9.45
CA LEU A 198 4.20 -11.79 10.62
C LEU A 198 3.95 -13.28 10.32
N LEU A 199 2.92 -13.57 9.52
CA LEU A 199 2.53 -14.93 9.14
C LEU A 199 3.41 -15.53 8.04
N ASN A 200 4.14 -14.68 7.30
CA ASN A 200 4.97 -15.06 6.16
C ASN A 200 6.23 -15.80 6.59
N THR A 201 6.06 -17.09 6.89
CA THR A 201 7.12 -18.04 7.22
C THR A 201 7.24 -19.09 6.12
N GLU A 202 8.39 -19.76 6.02
CA GLU A 202 8.60 -20.83 5.03
C GLU A 202 7.62 -22.00 5.17
N THR A 203 6.99 -22.14 6.34
CA THR A 203 6.05 -23.21 6.67
C THR A 203 4.59 -22.84 6.47
N THR A 204 4.28 -21.63 6.00
CA THR A 204 2.91 -21.13 5.88
C THR A 204 2.60 -20.76 4.43
N ASN A 205 1.66 -21.45 3.81
CA ASN A 205 1.19 -21.15 2.47
C ASN A 205 0.13 -20.02 2.51
N ILE A 206 0.53 -18.84 2.04
CA ILE A 206 -0.32 -17.65 2.02
C ILE A 206 -0.76 -17.36 0.58
N SER A 207 -2.07 -17.26 0.36
CA SER A 207 -2.66 -16.87 -0.93
C SER A 207 -3.54 -15.63 -0.79
N THR A 208 -3.33 -14.61 -1.64
CA THR A 208 -4.13 -13.37 -1.62
C THR A 208 -4.88 -13.16 -2.93
N VAL A 209 -6.08 -12.61 -2.86
CA VAL A 209 -6.81 -12.07 -4.02
C VAL A 209 -7.17 -10.61 -3.76
N GLU A 210 -6.75 -9.71 -4.65
CA GLU A 210 -6.81 -8.25 -4.43
C GLU A 210 -7.22 -7.49 -5.70
N ASP A 211 -7.74 -6.26 -5.56
CA ASP A 211 -8.25 -5.43 -6.66
C ASP A 211 -7.71 -3.98 -6.59
N PRO A 212 -6.47 -3.73 -7.05
CA PRO A 212 -5.42 -4.71 -7.41
C PRO A 212 -4.53 -5.07 -6.19
N VAL A 213 -3.49 -5.87 -6.43
CA VAL A 213 -2.37 -5.99 -5.51
C VAL A 213 -1.62 -4.65 -5.43
N GLU A 214 -1.57 -4.06 -4.22
CA GLU A 214 -0.93 -2.76 -3.97
C GLU A 214 0.55 -2.91 -3.59
N ILE A 215 0.90 -3.88 -2.72
CA ILE A 215 2.28 -4.10 -2.26
C ILE A 215 2.71 -5.51 -2.66
N ASN A 216 3.88 -5.63 -3.30
CA ASN A 216 4.44 -6.93 -3.68
C ASN A 216 5.20 -7.56 -2.50
N LEU A 217 4.65 -8.60 -1.88
CA LEU A 217 5.22 -9.27 -0.73
C LEU A 217 5.86 -10.60 -1.15
N SER A 218 7.19 -10.66 -1.11
CA SER A 218 7.93 -11.89 -1.39
C SER A 218 7.53 -13.01 -0.41
N GLY A 219 7.38 -14.23 -0.90
CA GLY A 219 6.92 -15.39 -0.12
C GLY A 219 5.40 -15.57 -0.10
N VAL A 220 4.63 -14.61 -0.61
CA VAL A 220 3.17 -14.67 -0.66
C VAL A 220 2.66 -14.83 -2.09
N ASN A 221 1.68 -15.72 -2.29
CA ASN A 221 1.07 -15.98 -3.59
C ASN A 221 -0.05 -14.96 -3.87
N GLN A 222 0.28 -13.84 -4.51
CA GLN A 222 -0.65 -12.73 -4.71
C GLN A 222 -1.33 -12.75 -6.09
N VAL A 223 -2.66 -12.73 -6.09
CA VAL A 223 -3.50 -12.72 -7.29
C VAL A 223 -4.21 -11.38 -7.42
N SER A 224 -3.94 -10.65 -8.51
CA SER A 224 -4.73 -9.46 -8.86
C SER A 224 -5.97 -9.87 -9.66
N ILE A 225 -7.12 -9.32 -9.29
CA ILE A 225 -8.37 -9.49 -10.01
C ILE A 225 -8.25 -9.01 -11.45
N ASN A 226 -8.85 -9.76 -12.37
CA ASN A 226 -8.90 -9.43 -13.78
C ASN A 226 -10.29 -9.76 -14.36
N PRO A 227 -11.22 -8.79 -14.32
CA PRO A 227 -12.59 -9.00 -14.78
C PRO A 227 -12.68 -9.31 -16.28
N LYS A 228 -11.70 -8.84 -17.08
CA LYS A 228 -11.69 -9.05 -18.55
C LYS A 228 -11.60 -10.52 -18.95
N ILE A 229 -11.02 -11.36 -18.08
CA ILE A 229 -10.88 -12.81 -18.29
C ILE A 229 -11.75 -13.63 -17.30
N GLY A 230 -12.62 -12.97 -16.53
CA GLY A 230 -13.48 -13.62 -15.54
C GLY A 230 -12.79 -14.02 -14.23
N LEU A 231 -11.58 -13.52 -13.95
CA LEU A 231 -10.89 -13.75 -12.68
C LEU A 231 -11.41 -12.79 -11.61
N SER A 232 -12.42 -13.22 -10.85
CA SER A 232 -13.04 -12.48 -9.74
C SER A 232 -12.60 -13.00 -8.37
N PHE A 233 -12.99 -12.30 -7.28
CA PHE A 233 -12.77 -12.74 -5.89
C PHE A 233 -13.22 -14.19 -5.67
N ASN A 234 -14.47 -14.50 -6.04
CA ASN A 234 -15.04 -15.82 -5.86
C ASN A 234 -14.33 -16.91 -6.67
N THR A 235 -13.97 -16.63 -7.93
CA THR A 235 -13.24 -17.59 -8.77
C THR A 235 -11.85 -17.91 -8.20
N ALA A 236 -11.13 -16.88 -7.74
CA ALA A 236 -9.82 -17.05 -7.10
C ALA A 236 -9.94 -17.83 -5.78
N LEU A 237 -10.89 -17.46 -4.93
CA LEU A 237 -11.11 -18.10 -3.62
C LEU A 237 -11.47 -19.58 -3.74
N LYS A 238 -12.35 -19.94 -4.69
CA LYS A 238 -12.62 -21.35 -5.03
C LYS A 238 -11.39 -22.09 -5.52
N SER A 239 -10.44 -21.41 -6.15
CA SER A 239 -9.17 -22.02 -6.57
C SER A 239 -8.24 -22.20 -5.39
N PHE A 240 -8.15 -21.22 -4.48
CA PHE A 240 -7.30 -21.31 -3.28
C PHE A 240 -7.62 -22.51 -2.42
N LEU A 241 -8.89 -22.88 -2.24
CA LEU A 241 -9.26 -24.10 -1.49
C LEU A 241 -8.74 -25.42 -2.10
N ARG A 242 -8.15 -25.40 -3.31
CA ARG A 242 -7.45 -26.54 -3.95
C ARG A 242 -5.94 -26.31 -4.08
N GLN A 243 -5.40 -25.31 -3.39
CA GLN A 243 -3.98 -24.96 -3.40
C GLN A 243 -3.32 -25.21 -2.03
N ASP A 244 -3.99 -25.94 -1.14
CA ASP A 244 -3.49 -26.24 0.21
C ASP A 244 -3.04 -24.99 1.00
N PRO A 245 -3.84 -23.91 1.07
CA PRO A 245 -3.45 -22.69 1.77
C PRO A 245 -3.59 -22.88 3.28
N ASP A 246 -2.75 -22.20 4.05
CA ASP A 246 -2.95 -22.03 5.50
C ASP A 246 -3.68 -20.71 5.78
N VAL A 247 -3.29 -19.67 5.04
CA VAL A 247 -3.82 -18.31 5.18
C VAL A 247 -4.36 -17.82 3.85
N ILE A 248 -5.59 -17.31 3.88
CA ILE A 248 -6.27 -16.73 2.71
C ILE A 248 -6.53 -15.26 2.97
N VAL A 249 -6.13 -14.41 2.03
CA VAL A 249 -6.45 -12.99 2.06
C VAL A 249 -7.41 -12.64 0.94
N ILE A 250 -8.49 -11.97 1.32
CA ILE A 250 -9.46 -11.39 0.39
C ILE A 250 -9.37 -9.88 0.56
N GLY A 251 -8.91 -9.17 -0.48
CA GLY A 251 -8.66 -7.73 -0.42
C GLY A 251 -9.85 -6.96 0.16
N GLU A 252 -11.07 -7.34 -0.20
CA GLU A 252 -12.29 -6.85 0.45
C GLU A 252 -13.50 -7.77 0.20
N ILE A 253 -14.44 -7.76 1.15
CA ILE A 253 -15.74 -8.43 1.00
C ILE A 253 -16.78 -7.39 0.59
N ARG A 254 -17.20 -7.43 -0.69
CA ARG A 254 -18.18 -6.50 -1.27
C ARG A 254 -19.60 -7.08 -1.32
N ASP A 255 -19.74 -8.40 -1.40
CA ASP A 255 -20.99 -9.10 -1.67
C ASP A 255 -21.15 -10.39 -0.84
N LEU A 256 -22.37 -10.92 -0.84
CA LEU A 256 -22.74 -12.13 -0.12
C LEU A 256 -21.95 -13.35 -0.59
N GLU A 257 -21.72 -13.49 -1.89
CA GLU A 257 -21.04 -14.67 -2.44
C GLU A 257 -19.59 -14.77 -1.95
N THR A 258 -18.89 -13.64 -1.92
CA THR A 258 -17.54 -13.53 -1.38
C THR A 258 -17.54 -13.75 0.14
N ALA A 259 -18.51 -13.19 0.86
CA ALA A 259 -18.66 -13.38 2.30
C ALA A 259 -18.89 -14.86 2.67
N ASP A 260 -19.82 -15.53 2.00
CA ASP A 260 -20.12 -16.95 2.21
C ASP A 260 -18.91 -17.84 1.93
N SER A 261 -18.15 -17.52 0.89
CA SER A 261 -16.95 -18.27 0.54
C SER A 261 -15.83 -18.06 1.58
N ALA A 262 -15.68 -16.84 2.10
CA ALA A 262 -14.73 -16.53 3.17
C ALA A 262 -15.06 -17.29 4.46
N ILE A 263 -16.35 -17.30 4.83
CA ILE A 263 -16.87 -18.03 6.00
C ILE A 263 -16.65 -19.52 5.87
N ARG A 264 -16.95 -20.10 4.70
CA ARG A 264 -16.69 -21.53 4.46
C ARG A 264 -15.22 -21.85 4.61
N ALA A 265 -14.33 -21.04 4.03
CA ALA A 265 -12.89 -21.23 4.17
C ALA A 265 -12.46 -21.20 5.65
N ALA A 266 -12.94 -20.22 6.41
CA ALA A 266 -12.65 -20.11 7.84
C ALA A 266 -13.19 -21.30 8.66
N GLN A 267 -14.38 -21.79 8.36
CA GLN A 267 -14.98 -22.95 9.03
C GLN A 267 -14.29 -24.27 8.65
N THR A 268 -13.57 -24.33 7.53
CA THR A 268 -12.83 -25.52 7.08
C THR A 268 -11.35 -25.48 7.44
N GLY A 269 -10.94 -24.73 8.46
CA GLY A 269 -9.57 -24.80 8.98
C GLY A 269 -8.59 -23.76 8.45
N HIS A 270 -9.05 -22.70 7.77
CA HIS A 270 -8.17 -21.66 7.23
C HIS A 270 -8.26 -20.38 8.05
N LEU A 271 -7.13 -19.69 8.21
CA LEU A 271 -7.14 -18.31 8.68
C LEU A 271 -7.46 -17.39 7.50
N VAL A 272 -8.48 -16.55 7.63
CA VAL A 272 -8.92 -15.62 6.59
C VAL A 272 -8.76 -14.18 7.05
N LEU A 273 -8.03 -13.37 6.29
CA LEU A 273 -7.93 -11.93 6.50
C LEU A 273 -8.69 -11.19 5.41
N SER A 274 -9.51 -10.21 5.78
CA SER A 274 -10.20 -9.38 4.80
C SER A 274 -10.51 -7.98 5.30
N THR A 275 -10.98 -7.13 4.38
CA THR A 275 -11.42 -5.78 4.70
C THR A 275 -12.88 -5.51 4.36
N LEU A 276 -13.51 -4.63 5.14
CA LEU A 276 -14.84 -4.08 4.86
C LEU A 276 -14.84 -2.56 5.05
N HIS A 277 -15.79 -1.90 4.38
CA HIS A 277 -16.03 -0.47 4.53
C HIS A 277 -17.18 -0.20 5.50
N THR A 278 -16.86 -0.16 6.79
CA THR A 278 -17.78 0.18 7.90
C THR A 278 -17.12 1.17 8.86
N ASN A 279 -17.91 1.90 9.66
CA ASN A 279 -17.36 2.95 10.54
C ASN A 279 -17.04 2.46 11.95
N SER A 280 -17.48 1.27 12.32
CA SER A 280 -17.25 0.66 13.63
C SER A 280 -17.20 -0.87 13.54
N ALA A 281 -16.64 -1.49 14.60
CA ALA A 281 -16.56 -2.95 14.69
C ALA A 281 -17.95 -3.59 14.75
N THR A 282 -18.88 -3.00 15.51
CA THR A 282 -20.26 -3.50 15.64
C THR A 282 -21.06 -3.36 14.34
N GLU A 283 -20.91 -2.25 13.61
CA GLU A 283 -21.55 -2.07 12.29
C GLU A 283 -21.10 -3.13 11.28
N THR A 284 -19.90 -3.68 11.42
CA THR A 284 -19.38 -4.75 10.55
C THR A 284 -20.23 -6.01 10.64
N LEU A 285 -20.64 -6.38 11.86
CA LEU A 285 -21.52 -7.54 12.06
C LEU A 285 -22.90 -7.30 11.44
N ALA A 286 -23.48 -6.13 11.69
CA ALA A 286 -24.75 -5.73 11.07
C ALA A 286 -24.66 -5.68 9.54
N ARG A 287 -23.52 -5.24 8.99
CA ARG A 287 -23.28 -5.19 7.55
C ARG A 287 -23.27 -6.59 6.94
N LEU A 288 -22.63 -7.57 7.57
CA LEU A 288 -22.64 -8.96 7.12
C LEU A 288 -24.06 -9.57 7.18
N HIS A 289 -24.79 -9.31 8.26
CA HIS A 289 -26.20 -9.71 8.38
C HIS A 289 -27.04 -9.11 7.25
N HIS A 290 -26.90 -7.80 6.98
CA HIS A 290 -27.62 -7.12 5.89
C HIS A 290 -27.21 -7.60 4.49
N MET A 291 -25.98 -8.10 4.30
CA MET A 291 -25.60 -8.75 3.05
C MET A 291 -26.32 -10.09 2.83
N GLY A 292 -26.88 -10.69 3.89
CA GLY A 292 -27.58 -11.98 3.86
C GLY A 292 -26.80 -13.12 4.49
N VAL A 293 -25.68 -12.84 5.18
CA VAL A 293 -24.92 -13.88 5.90
C VAL A 293 -25.73 -14.33 7.12
N ALA A 294 -25.89 -15.63 7.29
CA ALA A 294 -26.61 -16.20 8.43
C ALA A 294 -25.90 -15.89 9.77
N ASP A 295 -26.67 -15.49 10.79
CA ASP A 295 -26.13 -15.07 12.10
C ASP A 295 -25.24 -16.12 12.77
N PHE A 296 -25.62 -17.39 12.64
CA PHE A 296 -24.81 -18.50 13.16
C PHE A 296 -23.41 -18.54 12.53
N ASN A 297 -23.30 -18.26 11.23
CA ASN A 297 -22.03 -18.23 10.54
C ASN A 297 -21.17 -17.03 10.98
N ILE A 298 -21.80 -15.87 11.17
CA ILE A 298 -21.13 -14.67 11.70
C ILE A 298 -20.55 -14.98 13.08
N ALA A 299 -21.35 -15.57 13.97
CA ALA A 299 -20.97 -15.88 15.35
C ALA A 299 -19.87 -16.95 15.47
N THR A 300 -19.77 -17.88 14.50
CA THR A 300 -18.83 -19.01 14.58
C THR A 300 -17.55 -18.81 13.77
N ALA A 301 -17.57 -17.96 12.73
CA ALA A 301 -16.43 -17.78 11.84
C ALA A 301 -15.57 -16.56 12.17
N ILE A 302 -16.13 -15.49 12.76
CA ILE A 302 -15.40 -14.24 12.98
C ILE A 302 -14.64 -14.29 14.30
N SER A 303 -13.30 -14.18 14.22
CA SER A 303 -12.41 -14.17 15.38
C SER A 303 -12.15 -12.77 15.90
N LEU A 304 -12.02 -11.78 14.99
CA LEU A 304 -11.71 -10.41 15.36
C LEU A 304 -12.24 -9.42 14.31
N VAL A 305 -12.75 -8.28 14.79
CA VAL A 305 -13.07 -7.12 13.96
C VAL A 305 -12.30 -5.91 14.48
N VAL A 306 -11.45 -5.34 13.64
CA VAL A 306 -10.69 -4.11 13.91
C VAL A 306 -11.35 -2.97 13.15
N ALA A 307 -11.73 -1.89 13.83
CA ALA A 307 -12.22 -0.67 13.18
C ALA A 307 -11.17 0.42 13.30
N GLN A 308 -10.62 0.88 12.16
CA GLN A 308 -9.44 1.72 12.12
C GLN A 308 -9.73 3.08 11.47
N ARG A 309 -9.06 4.12 12.00
CA ARG A 309 -8.92 5.45 11.40
C ARG A 309 -7.48 5.93 11.57
N LEU A 310 -7.03 6.82 10.69
CA LEU A 310 -5.75 7.51 10.84
C LEU A 310 -6.00 8.94 11.30
N ALA A 311 -5.21 9.37 12.27
CA ALA A 311 -5.12 10.75 12.71
C ALA A 311 -3.73 11.30 12.36
N ARG A 312 -3.67 12.60 12.01
CA ARG A 312 -2.39 13.27 11.75
C ARG A 312 -1.62 13.43 13.05
N ARG A 313 -0.31 13.20 13.02
CA ARG A 313 0.58 13.38 14.17
C ARG A 313 0.99 14.86 14.27
N LEU A 314 0.90 15.44 15.48
CA LEU A 314 1.32 16.81 15.73
C LEU A 314 2.83 16.96 15.56
N CYS A 315 3.24 18.10 15.00
CA CYS A 315 4.65 18.34 14.77
C CYS A 315 5.45 18.47 16.07
N VAL A 316 6.50 17.67 16.21
CA VAL A 316 7.36 17.69 17.41
C VAL A 316 8.06 19.03 17.64
N HIS A 317 8.30 19.81 16.59
CA HIS A 317 9.02 21.09 16.66
C HIS A 317 8.14 22.28 17.07
N CYS A 318 6.85 22.26 16.74
CA CYS A 318 5.97 23.43 16.90
C CYS A 318 4.70 23.17 17.71
N LYS A 319 4.43 21.93 18.14
CA LYS A 319 3.26 21.66 18.99
C LYS A 319 3.31 22.52 20.26
N LYS A 320 2.17 23.08 20.63
CA LYS A 320 2.04 23.94 21.81
C LYS A 320 1.04 23.35 22.78
N ARG A 321 1.38 23.35 24.08
CA ARG A 321 0.45 22.92 25.13
C ARG A 321 -0.75 23.88 25.18
N VAL A 322 -1.95 23.30 25.31
CA VAL A 322 -3.21 24.03 25.47
C VAL A 322 -3.94 23.50 26.69
N ASP A 323 -4.45 24.42 27.50
CA ASP A 323 -5.32 24.10 28.61
C ASP A 323 -6.77 24.06 28.12
N VAL A 324 -7.31 22.85 27.99
CA VAL A 324 -8.71 22.63 27.62
C VAL A 324 -9.56 22.58 28.89
N PRO A 325 -10.69 23.31 28.98
CA PRO A 325 -11.56 23.27 30.15
C PRO A 325 -12.06 21.85 30.46
N SER A 326 -12.00 21.44 31.73
CA SER A 326 -12.38 20.08 32.17
C SER A 326 -13.80 19.68 31.74
N HIS A 327 -14.76 20.61 31.77
CA HIS A 327 -16.13 20.35 31.31
C HIS A 327 -16.17 19.92 29.83
N SER A 328 -15.36 20.54 28.96
CA SER A 328 -15.29 20.19 27.54
C SER A 328 -14.71 18.79 27.34
N LEU A 329 -13.70 18.40 28.13
CA LEU A 329 -13.10 17.06 28.09
C LEU A 329 -14.08 15.99 28.57
N LEU A 330 -14.81 16.23 29.66
CA LEU A 330 -15.86 15.32 30.13
C LEU A 330 -16.95 15.14 29.06
N GLN A 331 -17.36 16.22 28.39
CA GLN A 331 -18.33 16.14 27.30
C GLN A 331 -17.82 15.33 26.10
N MET A 332 -16.50 15.27 25.88
CA MET A 332 -15.86 14.43 24.87
C MET A 332 -15.71 12.96 25.30
N GLY A 333 -16.04 12.63 26.55
CA GLY A 333 -16.01 11.26 27.08
C GLY A 333 -14.78 10.90 27.92
N PHE A 334 -13.93 11.87 28.28
CA PHE A 334 -12.87 11.65 29.26
C PHE A 334 -13.48 11.36 30.64
N LEU A 335 -12.80 10.50 31.41
CA LEU A 335 -13.18 10.18 32.80
C LEU A 335 -12.51 11.14 33.79
N ASP A 336 -13.06 11.25 34.99
CA ASP A 336 -12.44 12.04 36.08
C ASP A 336 -11.03 11.56 36.44
N SER A 337 -10.74 10.27 36.24
CA SER A 337 -9.38 9.70 36.37
C SER A 337 -8.41 10.31 35.38
N ASP A 338 -8.86 10.54 34.14
CA ASP A 338 -8.03 11.02 33.04
C ASP A 338 -7.74 12.51 33.25
N LEU A 339 -8.72 13.27 33.76
CA LEU A 339 -8.54 14.67 34.11
C LEU A 339 -7.46 14.90 35.16
N LYS A 340 -7.39 14.03 36.19
CA LYS A 340 -6.34 14.10 37.21
C LYS A 340 -4.96 13.87 36.61
N GLN A 341 -4.85 12.91 35.68
CA GLN A 341 -3.59 12.68 34.96
C GLN A 341 -3.22 13.88 34.07
N ILE A 342 -4.19 14.54 33.44
CA ILE A 342 -3.94 15.74 32.63
C ILE A 342 -3.54 16.95 33.51
N SER A 343 -4.11 17.08 34.71
CA SER A 343 -3.84 18.20 35.62
C SER A 343 -2.55 18.08 36.43
N ASP A 344 -2.15 16.86 36.79
CA ASP A 344 -1.06 16.61 37.76
C ASP A 344 0.34 16.62 37.13
N CYS A 345 0.46 16.85 35.81
CA CYS A 345 1.69 16.60 35.07
C CYS A 345 2.41 17.87 34.55
N ASP A 346 3.64 18.09 35.04
CA ASP A 346 4.74 18.77 34.33
C ASP A 346 5.33 17.88 33.20
N SER A 347 4.92 16.60 33.13
CA SER A 347 5.36 15.64 32.12
C SER A 347 4.57 15.77 30.81
N THR A 348 5.30 15.69 29.71
CA THR A 348 4.85 15.87 28.31
C THR A 348 3.84 14.84 27.80
N HIS A 349 3.54 13.78 28.56
CA HIS A 349 2.78 12.61 28.08
C HIS A 349 1.26 12.71 28.25
N SER A 350 0.77 13.53 29.20
CA SER A 350 -0.67 13.66 29.48
C SER A 350 -1.22 15.06 29.18
N ALA A 351 -0.37 15.97 28.70
CA ALA A 351 -0.80 17.31 28.29
C ALA A 351 -1.45 17.28 26.90
N ILE A 352 -2.43 18.15 26.69
CA ILE A 352 -3.06 18.35 25.39
C ILE A 352 -2.26 19.39 24.61
N PHE A 353 -2.03 19.10 23.33
CA PHE A 353 -1.27 19.97 22.43
C PHE A 353 -2.10 20.37 21.21
N GLU A 354 -1.81 21.54 20.66
CA GLU A 354 -2.36 22.05 19.40
C GLU A 354 -1.30 22.23 18.30
N ALA A 355 -1.77 22.27 17.06
CA ALA A 355 -0.95 22.49 15.87
C ALA A 355 -0.72 23.99 15.64
N MET A 356 0.54 24.44 15.61
CA MET A 356 0.90 25.85 15.35
C MET A 356 1.38 26.12 13.92
N GLY A 357 2.10 25.17 13.32
CA GLY A 357 2.78 25.35 12.03
C GLY A 357 4.21 25.88 12.17
N CYS A 358 5.13 25.30 11.40
CA CYS A 358 6.51 25.73 11.26
C CYS A 358 7.09 25.23 9.92
N GLU A 359 8.34 25.58 9.66
CA GLU A 359 9.07 25.24 8.42
C GLU A 359 9.30 23.73 8.23
N HIS A 360 9.19 22.92 9.30
CA HIS A 360 9.45 21.48 9.29
C HIS A 360 8.20 20.61 9.08
N CYS A 361 7.02 21.22 8.89
CA CYS A 361 5.76 20.50 8.95
C CYS A 361 4.75 20.99 7.91
N THR A 362 3.66 20.23 7.72
CA THR A 362 2.50 20.69 6.96
C THR A 362 1.41 21.12 7.94
N ASP A 363 1.19 22.44 8.05
CA ASP A 363 0.10 23.03 8.87
C ASP A 363 0.11 22.56 10.35
N GLY A 364 1.29 22.34 10.91
CA GLY A 364 1.50 21.92 12.30
C GLY A 364 1.46 20.41 12.53
N PHE A 365 1.40 19.61 11.46
CA PHE A 365 1.46 18.14 11.51
C PHE A 365 2.76 17.63 10.88
N ASP A 366 3.38 16.65 11.53
CA ASP A 366 4.61 16.03 11.01
C ASP A 366 4.35 15.44 9.63
N LEU A 367 5.32 15.67 8.74
CA LEU A 367 5.40 14.93 7.48
C LEU A 367 5.65 13.47 7.86
N LEU A 368 4.93 12.52 7.26
CA LEU A 368 5.21 11.09 7.42
C LEU A 368 6.72 10.86 7.33
N PRO A 369 7.31 9.99 8.17
CA PRO A 369 8.74 9.76 8.15
C PRO A 369 9.13 9.34 6.74
N SER A 370 9.75 10.26 5.99
CA SER A 370 10.48 9.89 4.80
C SER A 370 11.49 8.86 5.27
N LEU A 371 11.39 7.63 4.79
CA LEU A 371 12.49 6.66 4.83
C LEU A 371 13.77 7.46 4.51
N ASN A 372 14.66 7.57 5.49
CA ASN A 372 15.84 8.45 5.54
C ASN A 372 15.70 9.85 6.19
N ARG A 373 15.19 9.92 7.43
CA ARG A 373 15.90 10.73 8.43
C ARG A 373 16.49 9.79 9.47
N GLY A 374 17.81 9.62 9.42
CA GLY A 374 18.60 8.82 10.35
C GLY A 374 18.71 9.44 11.74
N ASP A 375 17.59 9.94 12.27
CA ASP A 375 17.53 10.42 13.64
C ASP A 375 16.93 9.30 14.49
N SER A 376 17.84 8.55 15.10
CA SER A 376 17.53 7.66 16.21
C SER A 376 17.07 8.52 17.39
N TYR A 377 15.76 8.56 17.62
CA TYR A 377 15.22 9.13 18.86
C TYR A 377 15.05 8.01 19.88
N SER A 378 16.03 7.97 20.80
CA SER A 378 16.02 7.27 22.09
C SER A 378 15.01 7.85 23.06
#